data_AF-A0A7S2BTL0-F1
#
_entry.id   AF-A0A7S2BTL0-F1
#
_cell.length_a   1.000
_cell.length_b   1.000
_cell.length_c   1.000
_cell.angle_alpha   90.00
_cell.angle_beta   90.00
_cell.angle_gamma   90.00
#
_symmetry.space_group_name_H-M   'P 1'
#
loop_
_entity.id
_entity.type
_entity.pdbx_description
1 polymer ?
#
loop_
_entity_poly.entity_id
_entity_poly.type
_entity_poly.pdbx_seq_one_letter_code
_entity_poly.pdbx_strand_id
1 'polypeptide(L)'
;CPTCQSIRATKQPVQKTARYDAKLYGIPFRNVQTDLKGPLVKGFGGYRYSMSFICSETRYGKTYYLARKGDAHLALRQFLKDIKAMGYAAPINILSDMGSEFVNT
;
A
#
# COMPACT_ATOMS: atom_id res chain seq x y z
N CYS A 1 -27.53 29.99 5.74
CA CYS A 1 -28.08 29.39 4.50
C CYS A 1 -27.48 27.99 4.32
N PRO A 2 -28.30 26.92 4.33
CA PRO A 2 -27.85 25.54 4.14
C PRO A 2 -27.13 25.31 2.81
N THR A 3 -27.65 25.90 1.72
CA THR A 3 -27.03 25.86 0.38
C THR A 3 -25.65 26.49 0.38
N CYS A 4 -25.44 27.60 1.10
CA CYS A 4 -24.12 28.22 1.21
C CYS A 4 -23.15 27.39 2.06
N GLN A 5 -23.63 26.62 3.04
CA GLN A 5 -22.77 25.76 3.87
C GLN A 5 -22.29 24.51 3.13
N SER A 6 -23.10 23.95 2.23
CA SER A 6 -22.73 22.77 1.44
C SER A 6 -21.73 23.08 0.32
N ILE A 7 -21.81 24.26 -0.29
CA ILE A 7 -20.90 24.68 -1.38
C ILE A 7 -19.62 25.36 -0.89
N ARG A 8 -19.61 25.88 0.35
CA ARG A 8 -18.44 26.56 0.89
C ARG A 8 -17.35 25.52 1.17
N ALA A 9 -16.17 25.73 0.56
CA ALA A 9 -14.99 24.95 0.88
C ALA A 9 -14.54 25.24 2.32
N THR A 10 -15.09 24.49 3.28
CA THR A 10 -14.81 24.58 4.72
C THR A 10 -13.88 23.48 5.20
N LYS A 11 -13.33 22.67 4.28
CA LYS A 11 -12.41 21.58 4.64
C LYS A 11 -11.29 22.13 5.49
N GLN A 12 -11.19 21.65 6.72
CA GLN A 12 -10.07 21.96 7.58
C GLN A 12 -8.78 21.54 6.88
N PRO A 13 -7.71 22.35 6.98
CA PRO A 13 -6.44 21.98 6.39
C PRO A 13 -5.98 20.66 7.01
N VAL A 14 -5.78 19.66 6.15
CA VAL A 14 -5.18 18.40 6.56
C VAL A 14 -3.74 18.70 6.97
N GLN A 15 -3.33 18.20 8.15
CA GLN A 15 -1.95 18.32 8.58
C GLN A 15 -1.02 17.70 7.51
N LYS A 16 -0.13 18.54 6.96
CA LYS A 16 0.77 18.16 5.85
C LYS A 16 1.97 17.33 6.30
N THR A 17 2.22 17.26 7.60
CA THR A 17 3.21 16.35 8.15
C THR A 17 2.69 14.94 7.97
N ALA A 18 3.37 14.18 7.10
CA ALA A 18 3.29 12.72 7.17
C ALA A 18 3.47 12.36 8.65
N ARG A 19 2.54 11.57 9.21
CA ARG A 19 2.68 11.06 10.57
C ARG A 19 3.91 10.16 10.58
N TYR A 20 5.10 10.75 10.76
CA TYR A 20 6.24 10.04 11.25
C TYR A 20 5.87 9.69 12.69
N ASP A 21 5.23 8.54 12.84
CA ASP A 21 4.90 8.05 14.15
C ASP A 21 6.20 7.57 14.78
N ALA A 22 6.80 8.43 15.60
CA ALA A 22 7.99 8.10 16.38
C ALA A 22 7.75 6.88 17.30
N LYS A 23 6.49 6.42 17.43
CA LYS A 23 6.09 5.17 18.10
C LYS A 23 6.08 3.94 17.20
N LEU A 24 6.66 3.98 16.00
CA LEU A 24 7.01 2.77 15.25
C LEU A 24 8.17 2.06 15.96
N TYR A 25 7.87 1.51 17.13
CA TYR A 25 8.79 0.79 18.00
C TYR A 25 9.23 -0.52 17.31
N GLY A 26 10.28 -0.42 16.51
CA GLY A 26 11.41 -1.36 16.48
C GLY A 26 11.23 -2.75 15.87
N ILE A 27 10.05 -3.15 15.37
CA ILE A 27 9.87 -4.47 14.76
C ILE A 27 9.68 -4.31 13.24
N PRO A 28 10.66 -4.71 12.42
CA PRO A 28 10.54 -4.67 10.97
C PRO A 28 9.30 -5.39 10.46
N PHE A 29 8.68 -4.82 9.42
CA PHE A 29 7.50 -5.34 8.74
C PHE A 29 6.22 -5.42 9.56
N ARG A 30 6.17 -4.89 10.79
CA ARG A 30 4.95 -4.85 11.60
C ARG A 30 3.80 -4.15 10.88
N ASN A 31 4.06 -2.97 10.29
CA ASN A 31 3.09 -2.22 9.51
C ASN A 31 3.59 -2.03 8.08
N VAL A 32 2.88 -2.61 7.12
CA VAL A 32 3.21 -2.49 5.70
C VAL A 32 2.13 -1.69 4.99
N GLN A 33 2.52 -0.64 4.28
CA GLN A 33 1.67 0.06 3.34
C GLN A 33 1.76 -0.62 1.99
N THR A 34 0.63 -0.79 1.31
CA THR A 34 0.58 -1.35 -0.04
C THR A 34 -0.21 -0.48 -0.98
N ASP A 35 0.26 -0.39 -2.22
CA ASP A 35 -0.44 0.31 -3.29
C ASP A 35 -0.34 -0.47 -4.60
N LEU A 36 -1.44 -0.46 -5.37
CA LEU A 36 -1.50 -1.01 -6.71
C LEU A 36 -1.63 0.11 -7.74
N LYS A 37 -0.63 0.22 -8.60
CA LYS A 37 -0.59 1.20 -9.67
C LYS A 37 -0.81 0.54 -11.02
N GLY A 38 -1.75 1.08 -11.80
CA GLY A 38 -1.97 0.74 -13.20
C GLY A 38 -3.42 0.94 -13.65
N PRO A 39 -3.75 0.65 -14.93
CA PRO A 39 -2.86 0.11 -15.95
C PRO A 39 -1.83 1.14 -16.46
N LEU A 40 -0.57 0.71 -16.57
CA LEU A 40 0.55 1.46 -17.15
C LEU A 40 0.75 1.06 -18.61
N VAL A 41 1.63 1.79 -19.31
CA VAL A 41 2.16 1.37 -20.62
C VAL A 41 2.76 -0.03 -20.46
N LYS A 42 2.42 -0.95 -21.37
CA LYS A 42 2.91 -2.33 -21.30
C LYS A 42 4.44 -2.32 -21.36
N GLY A 43 5.06 -2.82 -20.30
CA GLY A 43 6.50 -3.03 -20.26
C GLY A 43 6.90 -4.34 -20.94
N PHE A 44 8.19 -4.67 -20.82
CA PHE A 44 8.71 -5.96 -21.24
C PHE A 44 7.99 -7.11 -20.51
N GLY A 45 7.63 -8.19 -21.22
CA GLY A 45 6.89 -9.32 -20.63
C GLY A 45 5.38 -9.09 -20.43
N GLY A 46 4.83 -7.97 -20.91
CA GLY A 46 3.38 -7.72 -20.87
C GLY A 46 2.84 -7.25 -19.52
N TYR A 47 3.72 -7.00 -18.54
CA TYR A 47 3.36 -6.40 -17.27
C TYR A 47 2.87 -4.98 -17.46
N ARG A 48 1.81 -4.62 -16.74
CA ARG A 48 1.16 -3.31 -16.84
C ARG A 48 0.60 -2.79 -15.52
N TYR A 49 0.79 -3.54 -14.45
CA TYR A 49 0.48 -3.11 -13.10
C TYR A 49 1.73 -3.30 -12.24
N SER A 50 1.87 -2.47 -11.22
CA SER A 50 2.93 -2.61 -10.22
C SER A 50 2.30 -2.54 -8.83
N MET A 51 2.60 -3.53 -7.99
CA MET A 51 2.17 -3.57 -6.60
C MET A 51 3.38 -3.33 -5.71
N SER A 52 3.33 -2.29 -4.89
CA SER A 52 4.43 -1.92 -3.99
C SER A 52 4.04 -2.19 -2.55
N PHE A 53 4.98 -2.74 -1.78
CA PHE A 53 4.86 -2.97 -0.35
C PHE A 53 5.98 -2.20 0.36
N ILE A 54 5.62 -1.32 1.28
CA ILE A 54 6.54 -0.44 1.99
C ILE A 54 6.37 -0.67 3.49
N CYS A 55 7.44 -1.10 4.15
CA CYS A 55 7.50 -1.18 5.59
C CYS A 55 7.55 0.23 6.19
N SER A 56 6.64 0.52 7.11
CA SER A 56 6.54 1.84 7.74
C SER A 56 7.73 2.10 8.67
N GLU A 57 8.21 1.04 9.35
CA GLU A 57 9.28 1.09 10.34
C GLU A 57 10.66 1.29 9.69
N THR A 58 10.99 0.45 8.71
CA THR A 58 12.35 0.42 8.11
C THR A 58 12.44 1.22 6.82
N ARG A 59 11.29 1.67 6.27
CA ARG A 59 11.18 2.25 4.92
C ARG A 59 11.61 1.32 3.79
N TYR A 60 11.80 0.03 4.09
CA TYR A 60 12.09 -0.98 3.07
C TYR A 60 10.91 -1.09 2.11
N GLY A 61 11.18 -0.93 0.82
CA GLY A 61 10.20 -1.02 -0.25
C GLY A 61 10.49 -2.20 -1.17
N LYS A 62 9.46 -2.98 -1.51
CA LYS A 62 9.55 -4.03 -2.52
C LYS A 62 8.37 -3.94 -3.49
N THR A 63 8.68 -3.97 -4.78
CA THR A 63 7.69 -3.83 -5.85
C THR A 63 7.64 -5.08 -6.70
N TYR A 64 6.43 -5.54 -7.01
CA TYR A 64 6.14 -6.66 -7.90
C TYR A 64 5.41 -6.17 -9.13
N TYR A 65 5.73 -6.72 -10.30
CA TYR A 65 5.08 -6.39 -11.55
C TYR A 65 4.02 -7.45 -11.89
N LEU A 66 2.86 -6.99 -12.36
CA LEU A 66 1.68 -7.82 -12.60
C LEU A 66 1.14 -7.58 -14.01
N ALA A 67 0.69 -8.65 -14.65
CA ALA A 67 0.10 -8.58 -16.00
C ALA A 67 -1.37 -8.17 -15.91
N ARG A 68 -2.08 -8.64 -14.88
CA ARG A 68 -3.49 -8.33 -14.61
C ARG A 68 -3.66 -7.80 -13.20
N LYS A 69 -4.68 -6.96 -13.02
CA LYS A 69 -5.12 -6.39 -11.73
C LYS A 69 -5.36 -7.49 -10.69
N GLY A 70 -6.11 -8.54 -11.08
CA GLY A 70 -6.42 -9.69 -10.23
C GLY A 70 -5.22 -10.52 -9.74
N ASP A 71 -4.02 -10.33 -10.27
CA ASP A 71 -2.81 -11.04 -9.84
C ASP A 71 -2.23 -10.46 -8.52
N ALA A 72 -2.82 -9.40 -7.95
CA ALA A 72 -2.37 -8.76 -6.71
C ALA A 72 -2.20 -9.75 -5.53
N HIS A 73 -3.10 -10.72 -5.42
CA HIS A 73 -3.01 -11.76 -4.38
C HIS A 73 -1.74 -12.63 -4.51
N LEU A 74 -1.23 -12.84 -5.73
CA LEU A 74 0.02 -13.57 -5.98
C LEU A 74 1.22 -12.75 -5.51
N ALA A 75 1.22 -11.44 -5.79
CA ALA A 75 2.25 -10.52 -5.31
C ALA A 75 2.30 -10.48 -3.77
N LEU A 76 1.14 -10.45 -3.11
CA LEU A 76 1.07 -10.52 -1.65
C LEU A 76 1.67 -11.83 -1.11
N ARG A 77 1.29 -12.98 -1.69
CA ARG A 77 1.87 -14.28 -1.30
C ARG A 77 3.38 -14.32 -1.49
N GLN A 78 3.88 -13.77 -2.59
CA GLN A 78 5.32 -13.71 -2.84
C GLN A 78 6.02 -12.81 -1.82
N PHE A 79 5.43 -11.65 -1.50
CA PHE A 79 5.95 -10.75 -0.47
C PHE A 79 6.07 -11.41 0.90
N LEU A 80 5.05 -12.15 1.33
CA LEU A 80 5.09 -12.88 2.60
C LEU A 80 6.17 -13.98 2.61
N LYS A 81 6.36 -14.68 1.49
CA LYS A 81 7.45 -15.66 1.35
C LYS A 81 8.82 -14.99 1.45
N ASP A 82 8.99 -13.84 0.81
CA ASP A 82 10.25 -13.12 0.78
C ASP A 82 10.60 -12.55 2.16
N ILE A 83 9.63 -12.01 2.89
CA ILE A 83 9.80 -11.60 4.30
C ILE A 83 10.25 -12.77 5.15
N LYS A 84 9.58 -13.93 5.02
CA LYS A 84 9.93 -15.14 5.75
C LYS A 84 11.34 -15.62 5.40
N ALA A 85 11.74 -15.56 4.13
CA ALA A 85 13.08 -15.92 3.68
C ALA A 85 14.15 -14.96 4.21
N MET A 86 13.81 -13.69 4.43
CA MET A 86 14.68 -12.72 5.10
C MET A 86 14.76 -12.92 6.63
N GLY A 87 14.02 -13.87 7.20
CA GLY A 87 14.03 -14.16 8.63
C GLY A 87 13.09 -13.29 9.47
N TYR A 88 12.19 -12.53 8.84
CA TYR A 88 11.23 -11.68 9.54
C TYR A 88 9.88 -12.37 9.70
N ALA A 89 9.13 -11.95 10.73
CA ALA A 89 7.76 -12.37 10.93
C ALA A 89 6.83 -11.74 9.89
N ALA A 90 5.67 -12.37 9.67
CA ALA A 90 4.65 -11.82 8.80
C ALA A 90 4.12 -10.47 9.34
N PRO A 91 3.73 -9.52 8.48
CA PRO A 91 3.14 -8.26 8.90
C PRO A 91 1.89 -8.45 9.76
N ILE A 92 1.74 -7.62 10.78
CA ILE A 92 0.52 -7.59 11.60
C ILE A 92 -0.57 -6.79 10.88
N ASN A 93 -0.17 -5.64 10.32
CA ASN A 93 -1.09 -4.76 9.59
C ASN A 93 -0.58 -4.55 8.16
N ILE A 94 -1.47 -4.78 7.20
CA ILE A 94 -1.27 -4.37 5.81
C ILE A 94 -2.32 -3.30 5.50
N LEU A 95 -1.84 -2.08 5.29
CA LEU A 95 -2.64 -0.91 4.99
C LEU A 95 -2.68 -0.73 3.47
N SER A 96 -3.82 -1.00 2.86
CA SER A 96 -4.10 -0.63 1.48
C SER A 96 -5.05 0.56 1.45
N ASP A 97 -5.01 1.34 0.37
CA ASP A 97 -6.19 2.13 0.03
C ASP A 97 -7.35 1.13 -0.21
N MET A 98 -8.56 1.48 0.23
CA MET A 98 -9.77 0.63 0.21
C MET A 98 -10.28 0.35 -1.23
N GLY A 99 -9.38 0.10 -2.17
CA GLY A 99 -9.70 -0.39 -3.50
C GLY A 99 -10.34 -1.77 -3.43
N SER A 100 -11.29 -2.03 -4.34
CA SER A 100 -12.09 -3.26 -4.39
C SER A 100 -11.31 -4.58 -4.47
N GLU A 101 -10.00 -4.52 -4.64
CA GLU A 101 -9.09 -5.66 -4.79
C GLU A 101 -8.64 -6.25 -3.45
N PHE A 102 -8.81 -5.49 -2.37
CA PHE A 102 -8.44 -5.89 -1.02
C PHE A 102 -9.65 -6.28 -0.17
N VAL A 103 -10.87 -6.12 -0.70
CA VAL A 103 -12.13 -6.28 0.03
C VAL A 103 -12.77 -7.65 -0.19
N ASN A 104 -12.41 -8.37 -1.26
CA ASN A 104 -12.92 -9.72 -1.57
C ASN A 104 -11.81 -10.78 -1.49
N THR A 105 -11.35 -11.09 -0.28
CA THR A 105 -10.54 -12.29 -0.01
C THR A 105 -11.29 -13.19 0.95
#